data_AF-A0A2H5QKQ0-F1
#
_entry.id   AF-A0A2H5QKQ0-F1
#
_cell.length_a   1.000
_cell.length_b   1.000
_cell.length_c   1.000
_cell.angle_alpha   90.00
_cell.angle_beta   90.00
_cell.angle_gamma   90.00
#
_symmetry.space_group_name_H-M   'P 1'
#
loop_
_entity.id
_entity.type
_entity.pdbx_description
1 polymer ?
#
loop_
_entity_poly.entity_id
_entity_poly.type
_entity_poly.pdbx_seq_one_letter_code
_entity_poly.pdbx_strand_id
1 'polypeptide(L)' 'MALKQPNSSLFVGLNKGHVVTKKELPRCPADGKGKTSKIVHFERNVIRQGTGFAIYEKMITKLLGLCAL' A
#
# COMPACT_ATOMS: atom_id res chain seq x y z
N MET A 1 -11.54 -5.98 -6.98
CA MET A 1 -10.77 -7.22 -6.73
C MET A 1 -11.18 -8.21 -7.80
N ALA A 2 -10.25 -8.92 -8.43
CA ALA A 2 -10.61 -9.92 -9.44
C ALA A 2 -11.27 -11.11 -8.75
N LEU A 3 -12.45 -11.52 -9.22
CA LEU A 3 -13.15 -12.70 -8.72
C LEU A 3 -12.23 -13.93 -8.92
N LYS A 4 -11.87 -14.61 -7.83
CA LYS A 4 -10.99 -15.78 -7.89
C LYS A 4 -11.69 -16.90 -8.66
N GLN A 5 -11.06 -17.40 -9.73
CA GLN A 5 -11.65 -18.42 -10.60
C GLN A 5 -12.14 -19.65 -9.82
N PRO A 6 -13.25 -20.29 -10.24
CA PRO A 6 -13.80 -21.45 -9.55
C PRO A 6 -12.82 -22.63 -9.56
N ASN A 7 -12.82 -23.44 -8.49
CA ASN A 7 -11.99 -24.63 -8.41
C ASN A 7 -12.55 -25.71 -9.35
N SER A 8 -11.69 -26.52 -9.99
CA SER A 8 -12.05 -27.48 -11.04
C SER A 8 -12.28 -28.91 -10.54
N SER A 9 -12.50 -29.14 -9.24
CA SER A 9 -12.66 -30.49 -8.61
C SER A 9 -11.52 -31.49 -8.89
N LEU A 10 -10.38 -31.02 -9.38
CA LEU A 10 -9.21 -31.86 -9.66
C LEU A 10 -8.31 -31.94 -8.41
N PHE A 11 -7.69 -33.11 -8.22
CA PHE A 11 -6.69 -33.34 -7.16
C PHE A 11 -5.34 -32.66 -7.49
N VAL A 12 -5.00 -32.54 -8.78
CA VAL A 12 -3.78 -31.90 -9.29
C VAL A 12 -4.11 -30.77 -10.30
N GLY A 13 -3.25 -29.75 -10.48
CA GLY A 13 -3.53 -28.50 -11.25
C GLY A 13 -3.45 -27.16 -10.50
N LEU A 14 -3.83 -26.05 -11.14
CA LEU A 14 -3.80 -24.67 -10.61
C LEU A 14 -5.05 -24.30 -9.79
N ASN A 15 -6.23 -24.77 -10.21
CA ASN A 15 -7.52 -24.53 -9.55
C ASN A 15 -8.01 -25.80 -8.83
N LYS A 16 -7.11 -26.50 -8.14
CA LYS A 16 -7.43 -27.73 -7.41
C LYS A 16 -8.46 -27.52 -6.29
N GLY A 17 -9.06 -28.63 -5.86
CA GLY A 17 -9.89 -28.70 -4.66
C GLY A 17 -11.39 -28.69 -4.96
N HIS A 18 -12.19 -28.82 -3.90
CA HIS A 18 -13.64 -28.94 -4.01
C HIS A 18 -14.27 -27.66 -4.59
N VAL A 19 -15.27 -27.86 -5.46
CA VAL A 19 -16.03 -26.78 -6.09
C VAL A 19 -16.97 -26.22 -5.01
N VAL A 20 -16.57 -25.12 -4.38
CA VAL A 20 -17.37 -24.40 -3.39
C VAL A 20 -17.67 -23.00 -3.92
N THR A 21 -18.89 -22.52 -3.67
CA THR A 21 -19.26 -21.11 -3.90
C THR A 21 -18.39 -20.22 -3.02
N LYS A 22 -17.39 -19.57 -3.62
CA LYS A 22 -16.47 -18.69 -2.89
C LYS A 22 -17.23 -17.42 -2.48
N LYS A 23 -17.36 -17.20 -1.18
CA LYS A 23 -17.86 -15.93 -0.62
C LYS A 23 -16.76 -14.88 -0.72
N GLU A 24 -17.06 -13.71 -1.27
CA GLU A 24 -16.16 -12.58 -1.18
C GLU A 24 -16.05 -12.17 0.30
N LEU A 25 -14.84 -12.29 0.84
CA LEU A 25 -14.58 -11.90 2.22
C LEU A 25 -14.63 -10.37 2.30
N PRO A 26 -15.37 -9.80 3.27
CA PRO A 26 -15.27 -8.38 3.54
C PRO A 26 -13.83 -8.08 3.98
N ARG A 27 -13.36 -6.91 3.57
CA ARG A 27 -12.01 -6.46 3.92
C ARG A 27 -11.87 -6.34 5.44
N CYS A 28 -10.83 -6.94 5.99
CA CYS A 28 -10.54 -6.82 7.41
C CYS A 28 -10.06 -5.40 7.73
N PRO A 29 -10.41 -4.83 8.90
CA PRO A 29 -9.88 -3.52 9.32
C PRO A 29 -8.34 -3.46 9.30
N ALA A 30 -7.67 -4.58 9.60
CA ALA A 30 -6.22 -4.74 9.54
C ALA A 30 -5.63 -4.49 8.14
N ASP A 31 -6.36 -4.83 7.07
CA ASP A 31 -5.91 -4.59 5.69
C ASP A 31 -5.78 -3.09 5.39
N GLY A 32 -6.42 -2.23 6.21
CA GLY A 32 -6.35 -0.77 6.16
C GLY A 32 -4.99 -0.18 6.58
N LYS A 33 -4.17 -0.95 7.29
CA LYS A 33 -2.88 -0.48 7.83
C LYS A 33 -1.93 -0.06 6.70
N GLY A 34 -1.27 1.08 6.87
CA GLY A 34 -0.32 1.64 5.89
C GLY A 34 -0.96 2.46 4.76
N LYS A 35 -2.29 2.48 4.63
CA LYS A 35 -2.95 3.40 3.70
C LYS A 35 -2.93 4.82 4.26
N THR A 36 -2.56 5.78 3.42
CA THR A 36 -2.63 7.19 3.76
C THR A 36 -4.06 7.68 3.65
N SER A 37 -4.55 8.33 4.70
CA SER A 37 -5.80 9.09 4.65
C SER A 37 -5.50 10.53 4.19
N LYS A 38 -6.51 11.19 3.61
CA LYS A 38 -6.37 12.59 3.14
C LYS A 38 -5.94 13.54 4.25
N ILE A 39 -6.46 13.33 5.46
CA ILE A 39 -6.15 14.11 6.66
C ILE A 39 -4.69 13.94 7.05
N VAL A 40 -4.23 12.69 7.19
CA VAL A 40 -2.84 12.39 7.58
C VAL A 40 -1.84 12.88 6.51
N HIS A 41 -2.21 12.81 5.22
CA HIS A 41 -1.39 13.37 4.16
C HIS A 41 -1.31 14.90 4.25
N PHE A 42 -2.42 15.57 4.54
CA PHE A 42 -2.46 17.02 4.70
C PHE A 42 -1.62 17.48 5.89
N GLU A 43 -1.82 16.89 7.07
CA GLU A 43 -1.04 17.20 8.28
C GLU A 43 0.47 17.01 8.05
N ARG A 44 0.88 15.89 7.44
CA ARG A 44 2.30 15.65 7.14
C ARG A 44 2.88 16.67 6.17
N ASN A 45 2.10 17.18 5.21
CA ASN A 45 2.55 18.21 4.28
C ASN A 45 2.71 19.57 4.97
N VAL A 46 1.76 19.95 5.83
CA VAL A 46 1.85 21.18 6.63
C VAL A 46 3.06 21.15 7.55
N ILE A 47 3.30 20.05 8.25
CA ILE A 47 4.46 19.90 9.15
C ILE A 47 5.77 19.99 8.36
N ARG A 48 5.89 19.31 7.20
CA ARG A 48 7.08 19.39 6.34
C ARG A 48 7.37 20.81 5.85
N GLN A 49 6.33 21.59 5.53
CA GLN A 49 6.50 22.99 5.15
C GLN A 49 6.92 23.86 6.35
N GLY A 50 6.38 23.60 7.54
CA GLY A 50 6.67 24.39 8.74
C GLY A 50 8.04 24.11 9.38
N THR A 51 8.48 22.86 9.45
CA THR A 51 9.73 22.48 10.13
C THR A 51 10.94 22.38 9.21
N GLY A 52 10.71 22.36 7.88
CA GLY A 52 11.76 22.13 6.89
C GLY A 52 12.36 20.72 6.95
N PHE A 53 13.50 20.54 6.27
CA PHE A 53 14.21 19.26 6.19
C PHE A 53 15.18 19.05 7.35
N ALA A 54 15.31 17.79 7.80
CA ALA A 54 16.36 17.41 8.75
C ALA A 54 17.75 17.50 8.10
N ILE A 55 18.80 17.60 8.93
CA ILE A 55 20.19 17.80 8.47
C ILE A 55 20.63 16.69 7.51
N TYR A 56 20.28 15.43 7.80
CA TYR A 56 20.61 14.29 6.95
C TYR A 56 19.88 14.32 5.60
N GLU A 57 18.63 14.77 5.58
CA GLU A 57 17.87 14.90 4.34
C GLU A 57 18.51 15.95 3.42
N LYS A 58 18.99 17.05 3.99
CA LYS A 58 19.74 18.09 3.26
C LYS A 58 21.04 17.56 2.65
N MET A 59 21.78 16.71 3.37
CA MET A 59 23.01 16.10 2.84
C MET A 59 22.71 15.14 1.68
N ILE A 60 21.65 14.35 1.79
CA ILE A 60 21.22 13.43 0.73
C ILE A 60 20.78 14.21 -0.52
N THR A 61 19.97 15.27 -0.36
CA THR A 61 19.55 16.13 -1.48
C THR A 61 20.74 16.83 -2.15
N LYS A 62 21.77 17.21 -1.37
CA LYS A 62 23.02 17.78 -1.88
C LYS A 62 23.84 16.78 -2.69
N LEU A 63 23.92 15.51 -2.25
CA LEU A 63 24.61 14.45 -2.97
C LEU A 63 23.90 14.05 -4.27
N LEU A 64 22.56 14.06 -4.26
CA LEU A 64 21.74 13.73 -5.43
C LEU A 64 21.69 14.85 -6.49
N GLY A 65 22.35 16.00 -6.26
CA GLY A 65 22.44 17.07 -7.24
C GLY A 65 21.17 17.91 -7.41
N LEU A 66 20.17 17.76 -6.54
CA LEU A 66 18.92 18.55 -6.52
C LEU A 66 19.13 19.99 -5.98
N CYS A 67 20.35 20.47 -6.01
CA CYS A 67 20.79 21.73 -5.42
C CYS A 67 20.35 22.93 -6.27
N ALA A 68 19.07 23.28 -6.22
CA ALA A 68 18.52 24.57 -6.64
C ALA A 68 17.17 24.82 -5.95
N LEU A 69 17.21 25.06 -4.64
CA LEU A 69 16.21 25.78 -3.86
C LEU A 69 16.90 26.40 -2.64
#